data_AF-A0A920LDE3-F1
#
_entry.id   AF-A0A920LDE3-F1
#
_cell.length_a   1.000
_cell.length_b   1.000
_cell.length_c   1.000
_cell.angle_alpha   90.00
_cell.angle_beta   90.00
_cell.angle_gamma   90.00
#
_symmetry.space_group_name_H-M   'P 1'
#
loop_
_entity.id
_entity.type
_entity.pdbx_description
1 polymer ?
#
loop_
_entity_poly.entity_id
_entity_poly.type
_entity_poly.pdbx_seq_one_letter_code
_entity_poly.pdbx_strand_id
1 'polypeptide(L)'
;MLIDQSFPVSLEAQFLGGLGDGKRPTGNLCTPGTDVDIDFEKLKSHCTQSSSETYHSDDWVKAEIIVYNDSIAHHIINGKTVLTYTNLRYGDDGRLPENMLNMKDKKLSEGYISLQSESHPIKFKNIKIKSLD
;
A
#
# COMPACT_ATOMS: atom_id res chain seq x y z
N MET A 1 -10.78 10.97 -5.50
CA MET A 1 -10.40 11.95 -4.47
C MET A 1 -11.42 13.06 -4.48
N LEU A 2 -11.70 13.68 -3.33
CA LEU A 2 -12.48 14.92 -3.30
C LEU A 2 -11.70 16.05 -3.99
N ILE A 3 -12.39 17.11 -4.37
CA ILE A 3 -11.78 18.27 -5.06
C ILE A 3 -10.70 18.91 -4.19
N ASP A 4 -10.96 19.05 -2.88
CA ASP A 4 -10.06 19.68 -1.91
C ASP A 4 -9.42 18.64 -0.97
N GLN A 5 -8.89 17.55 -1.54
CA GLN A 5 -8.23 16.48 -0.80
C GLN A 5 -6.72 16.47 -1.09
N SER A 6 -5.91 16.80 -0.09
CA SER A 6 -4.45 16.88 -0.21
C SER A 6 -3.77 15.53 -0.43
N PHE A 7 -4.31 14.45 0.14
CA PHE A 7 -3.79 13.09 0.04
C PHE A 7 -4.93 12.10 -0.15
N PRO A 8 -4.76 11.03 -0.95
CA PRO A 8 -5.75 9.96 -1.03
C PRO A 8 -5.95 9.30 0.35
N VAL A 9 -7.14 8.74 0.58
CA VAL A 9 -7.39 7.85 1.72
C VAL A 9 -7.23 6.44 1.16
N SER A 10 -6.08 5.83 1.40
CA SER A 10 -5.67 4.61 0.69
C SER A 10 -4.70 3.78 1.50
N LEU A 11 -4.60 2.50 1.11
CA LEU A 11 -3.49 1.62 1.43
C LEU A 11 -2.65 1.50 0.17
N GLU A 12 -1.39 1.91 0.25
CA GLU A 12 -0.53 2.10 -0.91
C GLU A 12 0.58 1.07 -0.92
N ALA A 13 0.59 0.21 -1.94
CA ALA A 13 1.76 -0.61 -2.26
C ALA A 13 2.79 0.26 -2.99
N GLN A 14 3.83 0.69 -2.27
CA GLN A 14 4.84 1.58 -2.81
C GLN A 14 5.88 0.79 -3.62
N PHE A 15 6.05 1.16 -4.89
CA PHE A 15 7.03 0.56 -5.78
C PHE A 15 8.24 1.47 -5.97
N LEU A 16 9.40 1.01 -5.51
CA LEU A 16 10.66 1.73 -5.59
C LEU A 16 11.69 0.98 -6.44
N GLY A 17 12.47 1.73 -7.22
CA GLY A 17 13.74 1.27 -7.78
C GLY A 17 14.90 1.64 -6.86
N GLY A 18 16.02 0.92 -7.00
CA GLY A 18 17.26 1.20 -6.29
C GLY A 18 17.90 2.52 -6.73
N LEU A 19 18.86 3.01 -5.92
CA LEU A 19 19.62 4.25 -6.18
C LEU A 19 21.03 3.97 -6.71
N GLY A 20 21.27 2.77 -7.23
CA GLY A 20 22.62 2.27 -7.57
C GLY A 20 23.46 1.78 -6.39
N ASP A 21 23.14 2.17 -5.15
CA ASP A 21 23.74 1.65 -3.91
C ASP A 21 22.73 1.72 -2.74
N GLY A 22 22.99 0.99 -1.66
CA GLY A 22 22.19 0.97 -0.44
C GLY A 22 20.89 0.17 -0.52
N LYS A 23 20.20 0.05 0.62
CA LYS A 23 18.90 -0.64 0.70
C LYS A 23 17.75 0.34 0.47
N ARG A 24 16.90 0.01 -0.48
CA ARG A 24 15.63 0.68 -0.79
C ARG A 24 14.60 -0.35 -1.25
N PRO A 25 14.01 -1.12 -0.32
CA PRO A 25 13.10 -2.20 -0.67
C PRO A 25 11.85 -1.68 -1.39
N THR A 26 11.24 -2.54 -2.21
CA THR A 26 9.99 -2.26 -2.93
C THR A 26 8.83 -3.06 -2.33
N GLY A 27 7.58 -2.75 -2.71
CA GLY A 27 6.40 -3.39 -2.11
C GLY A 27 6.18 -2.99 -0.65
N ASN A 28 6.64 -1.79 -0.27
CA ASN A 28 6.38 -1.20 1.05
C ASN A 28 4.89 -0.84 1.17
N LEU A 29 4.44 -0.53 2.38
CA LEU A 29 3.10 -0.02 2.64
C LEU A 29 3.17 1.43 3.09
N CYS A 30 2.33 2.29 2.51
CA CYS A 30 1.99 3.60 3.09
C CYS A 30 0.48 3.69 3.35
N THR A 31 0.07 4.35 4.44
CA THR A 31 -1.32 4.32 4.94
C THR A 31 -1.92 5.72 5.14
N PRO A 32 -1.96 6.60 4.10
CA PRO A 32 -2.54 7.93 4.29
C PRO A 32 -4.04 7.82 4.61
N GLY A 33 -4.44 8.39 5.76
CA GLY A 33 -5.84 8.37 6.21
C GLY A 33 -6.39 6.97 6.52
N THR A 34 -5.53 5.95 6.59
CA THR A 34 -5.89 4.55 6.86
C THR A 34 -4.99 3.98 7.95
N ASP A 35 -5.46 2.91 8.59
CA ASP A 35 -4.72 2.18 9.61
C ASP A 35 -4.80 0.68 9.35
N VAL A 36 -3.76 -0.02 9.76
CA VAL A 36 -3.64 -1.48 9.73
C VAL A 36 -2.93 -1.97 10.98
N ASP A 37 -2.99 -3.27 11.22
CA ASP A 37 -2.21 -3.92 12.26
C ASP A 37 -1.13 -4.83 11.63
N ILE A 38 0.11 -4.71 12.12
CA ILE A 38 1.24 -5.59 11.81
C ILE A 38 1.64 -6.28 13.10
N ASP A 39 1.83 -7.60 13.06
CA ASP A 39 2.13 -8.41 14.25
C ASP A 39 1.14 -8.16 15.41
N PHE A 40 -0.15 -8.00 15.06
CA PHE A 40 -1.26 -7.72 15.98
C PHE A 40 -1.21 -6.35 16.69
N GLU A 41 -0.31 -5.46 16.30
CA GLU A 41 -0.22 -4.10 16.83
C GLU A 41 -0.57 -3.07 15.76
N LYS A 42 -1.29 -2.00 16.17
CA LYS A 42 -1.59 -0.86 15.29
C LYS A 42 -0.29 -0.27 14.76
N LEU A 43 -0.19 -0.20 13.43
CA LEU A 43 0.94 0.44 12.77
C LEU A 43 0.98 1.94 13.11
N LYS A 44 2.12 2.42 13.62
CA LYS A 44 2.30 3.82 14.02
C LYS A 44 2.94 4.68 12.94
N SER A 45 3.75 4.08 12.08
CA SER A 45 4.44 4.77 10.99
C SER A 45 3.54 4.84 9.76
N HIS A 46 3.54 6.00 9.11
CA HIS A 46 2.80 6.20 7.87
C HIS A 46 3.30 5.29 6.74
N CYS A 47 4.62 5.08 6.64
CA CYS A 47 5.22 4.15 5.70
C CYS A 47 6.06 3.09 6.43
N THR A 48 5.92 1.85 6.00
CA THR A 48 6.60 0.68 6.59
C THR A 48 7.26 -0.13 5.50
N GLN A 49 8.55 -0.41 5.69
CA GLN A 49 9.35 -1.16 4.72
C GLN A 49 8.93 -2.62 4.68
N SER A 50 8.93 -3.19 3.48
CA SER A 50 8.78 -4.64 3.29
C SER A 50 10.11 -5.35 3.49
N SER A 51 10.07 -6.69 3.54
CA SER A 51 11.27 -7.53 3.52
C SER A 51 11.82 -7.80 2.11
N SER A 52 11.32 -7.09 1.08
CA SER A 52 11.79 -7.25 -0.30
C SER A 52 13.26 -6.86 -0.47
N GLU A 53 13.89 -7.44 -1.49
CA GLU A 53 15.16 -6.96 -2.00
C GLU A 53 15.03 -5.57 -2.63
N THR A 54 16.18 -4.92 -2.82
CA THR A 54 16.31 -3.69 -3.61
C THR A 54 16.71 -4.04 -5.04
N TYR A 55 16.02 -3.50 -6.02
CA TYR A 55 16.27 -3.76 -7.45
C TYR A 55 16.92 -2.53 -8.07
N HIS A 56 18.24 -2.57 -8.29
CA HIS A 56 19.01 -1.45 -8.84
C HIS A 56 19.02 -1.40 -10.38
N SER A 57 18.65 -2.48 -11.04
CA SER A 57 18.51 -2.55 -12.51
C SER A 57 17.10 -2.13 -12.95
N ASP A 58 16.97 -1.81 -14.24
CA ASP A 58 15.68 -1.51 -14.90
C ASP A 58 14.88 -2.78 -15.26
N ASP A 59 15.08 -3.86 -14.50
CA ASP A 59 14.40 -5.12 -14.74
C ASP A 59 12.94 -5.07 -14.30
N TRP A 60 12.12 -5.88 -14.97
CA TRP A 60 10.72 -6.02 -14.60
C TRP A 60 10.56 -6.78 -13.29
N VAL A 61 9.95 -6.13 -12.30
CA VAL A 61 9.55 -6.74 -11.04
C VAL A 61 8.08 -7.18 -11.12
N LYS A 62 7.80 -8.44 -10.77
CA LYS A 62 6.42 -8.92 -10.62
C LYS A 62 5.91 -8.54 -9.23
N ALA A 63 4.81 -7.80 -9.18
CA ALA A 63 4.10 -7.48 -7.95
C ALA A 63 2.71 -8.10 -7.96
N GLU A 64 2.31 -8.69 -6.83
CA GLU A 64 0.96 -9.20 -6.59
C GLU A 64 0.50 -8.68 -5.23
N ILE A 65 -0.72 -8.14 -5.18
CA ILE A 65 -1.36 -7.69 -3.95
C ILE A 65 -2.60 -8.56 -3.76
N ILE A 66 -2.63 -9.33 -2.68
CA ILE A 66 -3.77 -10.21 -2.35
C ILE A 66 -4.48 -9.59 -1.16
N VAL A 67 -5.77 -9.30 -1.30
CA VAL A 67 -6.57 -8.64 -0.26
C VAL A 67 -7.81 -9.50 0.01
N TYR A 68 -7.95 -9.95 1.25
CA TYR A 68 -9.12 -10.68 1.73
C TYR A 68 -10.03 -9.72 2.50
N ASN A 69 -10.86 -8.99 1.75
CA ASN A 69 -11.78 -7.98 2.29
C ASN A 69 -11.01 -6.99 3.22
N ASP A 70 -11.55 -6.65 4.37
CA ASP A 70 -10.96 -5.78 5.38
C ASP A 70 -10.04 -6.54 6.37
N SER A 71 -9.86 -7.85 6.19
CA SER A 71 -9.29 -8.73 7.21
C SER A 71 -7.77 -8.83 7.12
N ILE A 72 -7.22 -9.17 5.93
CA ILE A 72 -5.80 -9.40 5.73
C ILE A 72 -5.40 -9.07 4.29
N ALA A 73 -4.21 -8.50 4.14
CA ALA A 73 -3.60 -8.26 2.85
C ALA A 73 -2.12 -8.67 2.82
N HIS A 74 -1.67 -9.11 1.65
CA HIS A 74 -0.32 -9.55 1.39
C HIS A 74 0.27 -8.79 0.21
N HIS A 75 1.51 -8.33 0.36
CA HIS A 75 2.32 -7.89 -0.77
C HIS A 75 3.29 -9.01 -1.15
N ILE A 76 3.31 -9.35 -2.44
CA ILE A 76 4.18 -10.39 -2.99
C ILE A 76 5.04 -9.76 -4.08
N ILE A 77 6.35 -9.89 -3.95
CA ILE A 77 7.33 -9.38 -4.91
C ILE A 77 8.14 -10.55 -5.45
N ASN A 78 8.16 -10.73 -6.77
CA ASN A 78 8.83 -11.82 -7.47
C ASN A 78 8.53 -13.20 -6.87
N GLY A 79 7.26 -13.43 -6.52
CA GLY A 79 6.76 -14.70 -5.96
C GLY A 79 7.04 -14.93 -4.48
N LYS A 80 7.61 -13.95 -3.77
CA LYS A 80 7.83 -14.02 -2.31
C LYS A 80 6.91 -13.05 -1.59
N THR A 81 6.23 -13.51 -0.54
CA THR A 81 5.48 -12.61 0.36
C THR A 81 6.48 -11.77 1.14
N VAL A 82 6.40 -10.45 0.99
CA VAL A 82 7.34 -9.49 1.61
C VAL A 82 6.70 -8.62 2.67
N LEU A 83 5.36 -8.57 2.72
CA LEU A 83 4.62 -7.84 3.75
C LEU A 83 3.25 -8.48 3.93
N THR A 84 2.80 -8.58 5.19
CA THR A 84 1.45 -9.00 5.56
C THR A 84 0.94 -8.07 6.64
N TYR A 85 -0.31 -7.64 6.53
CA TYR A 85 -0.98 -6.79 7.52
C TYR A 85 -2.47 -7.11 7.58
N THR A 86 -3.10 -6.71 8.68
CA THR A 86 -4.49 -7.06 9.01
C THR A 86 -5.30 -5.85 9.43
N ASN A 87 -6.60 -6.03 9.65
CA ASN A 87 -7.49 -5.03 10.24
C ASN A 87 -7.49 -3.69 9.49
N LEU A 88 -7.76 -3.75 8.19
CA LEU A 88 -7.76 -2.60 7.29
C LEU A 88 -8.94 -1.67 7.64
N ARG A 89 -8.65 -0.42 8.02
CA ARG A 89 -9.65 0.54 8.48
C ARG A 89 -9.29 1.98 8.15
N TYR A 90 -10.28 2.87 8.19
CA TYR A 90 -10.04 4.31 8.17
C TYR A 90 -9.26 4.70 9.42
N GLY A 91 -8.18 5.46 9.22
CA GLY A 91 -7.24 5.82 10.28
C GLY A 91 -7.47 7.19 10.87
N ASP A 92 -6.55 7.63 11.72
CA ASP A 92 -6.61 8.93 12.40
C ASP A 92 -5.27 9.68 12.43
N ASP A 93 -4.42 9.42 11.43
CA ASP A 93 -3.07 9.97 11.29
C ASP A 93 -2.99 11.47 10.91
N GLY A 94 -4.13 12.16 10.93
CA GLY A 94 -4.27 13.56 10.51
C GLY A 94 -4.37 13.76 8.99
N ARG A 95 -4.31 12.69 8.17
CA ARG A 95 -4.52 12.75 6.72
C ARG A 95 -5.94 12.34 6.31
N LEU A 96 -6.75 11.86 7.24
CA LEU A 96 -8.18 11.64 7.00
C LEU A 96 -8.88 13.00 6.83
N PRO A 97 -9.56 13.26 5.70
CA PRO A 97 -10.27 14.52 5.47
C PRO A 97 -11.32 14.81 6.56
N GLU A 98 -11.56 16.10 6.85
CA GLU A 98 -12.47 16.54 7.91
C GLU A 98 -13.89 15.97 7.74
N ASN A 99 -14.38 15.92 6.50
CA ASN A 99 -15.69 15.36 6.16
C ASN A 99 -15.76 13.82 6.22
N MET A 100 -14.65 13.14 6.53
CA MET A 100 -14.56 11.70 6.69
C MET A 100 -14.22 11.28 8.12
N LEU A 101 -14.06 12.21 9.08
CA LEU A 101 -13.70 11.87 10.47
C LEU A 101 -14.68 10.91 11.15
N ASN A 102 -15.95 10.93 10.75
CA ASN A 102 -16.98 9.98 11.20
C ASN A 102 -16.79 8.54 10.65
N MET A 103 -15.84 8.33 9.75
CA MET A 103 -15.47 7.03 9.21
C MET A 103 -14.35 6.37 10.01
N LYS A 104 -13.69 7.09 10.93
CA LYS A 104 -12.62 6.55 11.77
C LYS A 104 -12.97 5.17 12.34
N ASP A 105 -12.01 4.26 12.28
CA ASP A 105 -12.10 2.85 12.70
C ASP A 105 -13.11 1.97 11.92
N LYS A 106 -13.88 2.52 10.99
CA LYS A 106 -14.70 1.70 10.08
C LYS A 106 -13.80 0.90 9.15
N LYS A 107 -14.31 -0.28 8.79
CA LYS A 107 -13.60 -1.24 7.94
C LYS A 107 -13.52 -0.78 6.49
N LEU A 108 -12.39 -1.07 5.85
CA LEU A 108 -12.17 -0.87 4.42
C LEU A 108 -12.52 -2.15 3.66
N SER A 109 -13.80 -2.36 3.39
CA SER A 109 -14.29 -3.58 2.73
C SER A 109 -14.37 -3.50 1.20
N GLU A 110 -14.35 -2.29 0.65
CA GLU A 110 -14.44 -2.04 -0.79
C GLU A 110 -13.71 -0.73 -1.15
N GLY A 111 -13.38 -0.57 -2.43
CA GLY A 111 -12.71 0.63 -2.91
C GLY A 111 -12.27 0.54 -4.36
N TYR A 112 -11.51 1.53 -4.79
CA TYR A 112 -10.93 1.60 -6.13
C TYR A 112 -9.48 1.15 -6.11
N ILE A 113 -9.00 0.61 -7.23
CA ILE A 113 -7.58 0.36 -7.47
C ILE A 113 -7.06 1.47 -8.38
N SER A 114 -6.00 2.15 -7.95
CA SER A 114 -5.33 3.20 -8.72
C SER A 114 -3.86 2.87 -8.91
N LEU A 115 -3.34 3.17 -10.09
CA LEU A 115 -1.91 3.14 -10.39
C LEU A 115 -1.42 4.59 -10.48
N GLN A 116 -0.51 4.95 -9.57
CA GLN A 116 0.02 6.30 -9.46
C GLN A 116 1.53 6.30 -9.68
N SER A 117 2.01 7.40 -10.26
CA SER A 117 3.42 7.79 -10.24
C SER A 117 3.55 8.98 -9.30
N GLU A 118 4.48 8.92 -8.36
CA GLU A 118 4.80 10.03 -7.46
C GLU A 118 6.24 10.48 -7.70
N SER A 119 6.39 11.69 -8.25
CA SER A 119 7.67 12.36 -8.52
C SER A 119 8.62 11.70 -9.52
N HIS A 120 8.50 10.40 -9.80
CA HIS A 120 9.41 9.64 -10.66
C HIS A 120 8.66 8.73 -11.64
N PRO A 121 9.17 8.53 -12.87
CA PRO A 121 8.55 7.63 -13.84
C PRO A 121 8.46 6.19 -13.34
N ILE A 122 7.33 5.55 -13.60
CA ILE A 122 7.12 4.10 -13.42
C ILE A 122 6.38 3.56 -14.64
N LYS A 123 6.66 2.31 -15.02
CA LYS A 123 6.01 1.62 -16.13
C LYS A 123 5.30 0.38 -15.60
N PHE A 124 4.07 0.15 -16.06
CA PHE A 124 3.29 -1.03 -15.74
C PHE A 124 3.01 -1.84 -17.00
N LYS A 125 2.96 -3.17 -16.86
CA LYS A 125 2.48 -4.09 -17.90
C LYS A 125 1.80 -5.29 -17.26
N ASN A 126 0.99 -6.01 -18.03
CA ASN A 126 0.32 -7.24 -17.59
C ASN A 126 -0.55 -7.06 -16.32
N ILE A 127 -1.25 -5.93 -16.23
CA ILE A 127 -2.17 -5.65 -15.12
C ILE A 127 -3.36 -6.59 -15.23
N LYS A 128 -3.55 -7.42 -14.19
CA LYS A 128 -4.63 -8.41 -14.11
C LYS A 128 -5.27 -8.32 -12.74
N ILE A 129 -6.57 -8.57 -12.69
CA ILE A 129 -7.35 -8.64 -11.46
C ILE A 129 -8.07 -9.98 -11.43
N LYS A 130 -8.15 -10.56 -10.23
CA LYS A 130 -8.94 -11.76 -9.95
C LYS A 130 -9.69 -11.53 -8.65
N SER A 131 -11.01 -11.64 -8.69
CA SER A 131 -11.82 -11.70 -7.47
C SER A 131 -11.53 -13.00 -6.72
N LEU A 132 -11.48 -12.92 -5.39
CA LEU A 132 -11.36 -14.08 -4.51
C LEU A 132 -12.78 -14.50 -4.09
N ASP A 133 -12.99 -15.80 -3.94
CA ASP A 133 -14.27 -16.40 -3.51
C ASP A 133 -14.45 -16.35 -1.99
#